data_AF-A0A370PJP6-F1
#
_entry.id   AF-A0A370PJP6-F1
#
_cell.length_a   1.000
_cell.length_b   1.000
_cell.length_c   1.000
_cell.angle_alpha   90.00
_cell.angle_beta   90.00
_cell.angle_gamma   90.00
#
_symmetry.space_group_name_H-M   'P 1'
#
loop_
_entity.id
_entity.type
_entity.pdbx_description
1 polymer ?
#
loop_
_entity_poly.entity_id
_entity_poly.type
_entity_poly.pdbx_seq_one_letter_code
_entity_poly.pdbx_strand_id
1 'polypeptide(L)'
;MNPAAIARGLITYANLELYQKAEVKFPPPANYVPPKEPIAVQLLENVLNKVIFKEEKYSTVFVNSQIPPHENSDLACDLAIRYVTKNMDIWTMCFIEAKRTRNRETTITRFVEEDALKYCKEYFFGNPSNNSSFVYAGTLIGTRLRLWRVQRTEREEDMKLTPLWGSEDIGSDEDYKDLGNNLDGPEIMKTFHDMLEVPPKPWFNASPTAVTPSPQSGAYQLPPPGRDKPMLLTNPTLPPTGQVPGDYKWVSRFINTRGPKFSWNLGSQMVHTGRAEDWNVREGNYVNSKQKVYADHNTENLPVLL
;
A
#
# COMPACT_ATOMS: atom_id res chain seq x y z
N MET A 1 0.07 -17.35 26.08
CA MET A 1 -0.29 -16.21 25.21
C MET A 1 0.55 -16.32 23.94
N ASN A 2 -0.03 -16.20 22.75
CA ASN A 2 0.73 -16.27 21.49
C ASN A 2 1.48 -14.93 21.29
N PRO A 3 2.82 -14.89 21.29
CA PRO A 3 3.58 -13.64 21.16
C PRO A 3 3.33 -12.90 19.83
N ALA A 4 2.93 -13.62 18.78
CA ALA A 4 2.65 -13.05 17.45
C ALA A 4 1.21 -12.53 17.30
N ALA A 5 0.32 -12.78 18.26
CA ALA A 5 -1.05 -12.27 18.20
C ALA A 5 -1.08 -10.75 18.46
N ILE A 6 -2.01 -10.05 17.80
CA ILE A 6 -2.25 -8.62 18.00
C ILE A 6 -2.76 -8.37 19.43
N ALA A 7 -2.10 -7.47 20.14
CA ALA A 7 -2.51 -6.97 21.44
C ALA A 7 -3.39 -5.72 21.31
N ARG A 8 -3.00 -4.75 20.46
CA ARG A 8 -3.77 -3.54 20.13
C ARG A 8 -3.22 -2.89 18.86
N GLY A 9 -4.06 -2.32 18.01
CA GLY A 9 -3.66 -1.70 16.74
C GLY A 9 -2.79 -2.64 15.91
N LEU A 10 -1.55 -2.22 15.64
CA LEU A 10 -0.51 -3.00 14.97
C LEU A 10 0.49 -3.66 15.93
N ILE A 11 0.29 -3.52 17.24
CA ILE A 11 1.21 -4.01 18.27
C ILE A 11 0.85 -5.44 18.63
N THR A 12 1.80 -6.35 18.47
CA THR A 12 1.69 -7.73 18.96
C THR A 12 2.03 -7.83 20.44
N TYR A 13 1.67 -8.93 21.09
CA TYR A 13 2.08 -9.16 22.49
C TYR A 13 3.61 -9.16 22.67
N ALA A 14 4.38 -9.62 21.67
CA ALA A 14 5.84 -9.55 21.70
C ALA A 14 6.39 -8.11 21.68
N ASN A 15 5.67 -7.16 21.07
CA ASN A 15 6.08 -5.76 20.96
C ASN A 15 5.41 -4.86 22.01
N LEU A 16 4.55 -5.39 22.88
CA LEU A 16 3.76 -4.58 23.80
C LEU A 16 4.62 -3.79 24.79
N GLU A 17 5.65 -4.42 25.37
CA GLU A 17 6.58 -3.74 26.28
C GLU A 17 7.37 -2.65 25.55
N LEU A 18 7.79 -2.92 24.30
CA LEU A 18 8.53 -1.96 23.49
C LEU A 18 7.66 -0.76 23.11
N TYR A 19 6.39 -1.01 22.76
CA TYR A 19 5.38 0.04 22.55
C TYR A 19 5.21 0.89 23.80
N GLN A 20 5.02 0.29 24.98
CA GLN A 20 4.87 1.04 26.23
C GLN A 20 6.10 1.89 26.57
N LYS A 21 7.29 1.44 26.17
CA LYS A 21 8.55 2.20 26.31
C LYS A 21 8.71 3.29 25.25
N ALA A 22 8.06 3.19 24.10
CA ALA A 22 8.10 4.17 23.02
C ALA A 22 6.96 5.20 23.11
N GLU A 23 5.87 4.84 23.77
CA GLU A 23 4.65 5.64 23.88
C GLU A 23 4.94 6.94 24.62
N VAL A 24 4.49 8.03 24.01
CA VAL A 24 4.63 9.36 24.57
C VAL A 24 3.28 9.74 25.15
N LYS A 25 3.22 9.93 26.47
CA LYS A 25 2.00 10.41 27.13
C LYS A 25 1.92 11.92 27.01
N PHE A 26 0.78 12.43 26.55
CA PHE A 26 0.47 13.86 26.55
C PHE A 26 -0.76 14.18 27.41
N PRO A 27 -0.64 15.16 28.34
CA PRO A 27 0.59 15.85 28.75
C PRO A 27 1.58 14.89 29.45
N PRO A 28 2.90 15.14 29.34
CA PRO A 28 3.90 14.29 29.98
C PRO A 28 3.78 14.37 31.51
N PRO A 29 3.82 13.24 32.24
CA PRO A 29 3.85 13.25 33.69
C PRO A 29 5.08 14.00 34.23
N ALA A 30 5.03 14.47 35.48
CA ALA A 30 6.07 15.32 36.07
C ALA A 30 7.50 14.69 36.09
N ASN A 31 7.59 13.36 36.05
CA ASN A 31 8.84 12.59 35.99
C ASN A 31 9.06 11.92 34.62
N TYR A 32 8.42 12.42 33.57
CA TYR A 32 8.51 11.84 32.23
C TYR A 32 9.93 11.95 31.68
N VAL A 33 10.54 10.80 31.41
CA VAL A 33 11.77 10.69 30.63
C VAL A 33 11.36 10.32 29.21
N PRO A 34 11.60 11.18 28.21
CA PRO A 34 11.24 10.86 26.84
C PRO A 34 11.91 9.56 26.38
N PRO A 35 11.18 8.74 25.60
CA PRO A 35 11.71 7.50 25.07
C PRO A 35 12.92 7.78 24.19
N LYS A 36 13.87 6.84 24.21
CA LYS A 36 15.02 6.89 23.31
C LYS A 36 14.53 6.59 21.90
N GLU A 37 14.96 7.39 20.94
CA GLU A 37 14.67 7.22 19.51
C GLU A 37 14.94 5.80 18.97
N PRO A 38 16.05 5.12 19.34
CA PRO A 38 16.25 3.71 18.98
C PRO A 38 15.11 2.76 19.38
N ILE A 39 14.38 3.05 20.46
CA ILE A 39 13.25 2.22 20.91
C ILE A 39 12.06 2.38 19.94
N ALA A 40 11.77 3.62 19.52
CA ALA A 40 10.71 3.91 18.55
C ALA A 40 11.04 3.30 17.18
N VAL A 41 12.29 3.44 16.74
CA VAL A 41 12.80 2.85 15.50
C VAL A 41 12.67 1.33 15.53
N GLN A 42 13.15 0.67 16.59
CA GLN A 42 13.05 -0.78 16.75
C GLN A 42 11.59 -1.25 16.75
N LEU A 43 10.69 -0.48 17.39
CA LEU A 43 9.27 -0.80 17.40
C LEU A 43 8.68 -0.76 15.99
N LEU A 44 8.92 0.32 15.24
CA LEU A 44 8.40 0.46 13.90
C LEU A 44 8.98 -0.60 12.96
N GLU A 45 10.28 -0.88 13.04
CA GLU A 45 10.93 -1.94 12.26
C GLU A 45 10.27 -3.31 12.51
N ASN A 46 9.99 -3.64 13.77
CA ASN A 46 9.29 -4.88 14.12
C ASN A 46 7.85 -4.91 13.58
N VAL A 47 7.11 -3.80 13.68
CA VAL A 47 5.75 -3.69 13.15
C VAL A 47 5.76 -3.86 11.63
N LEU A 48 6.68 -3.20 10.92
CA LEU A 48 6.81 -3.33 9.47
C LEU A 48 7.13 -4.78 9.06
N ASN A 49 8.15 -5.40 9.65
CA ASN A 49 8.61 -6.73 9.27
C ASN A 49 7.68 -7.88 9.72
N LYS A 50 7.02 -7.74 10.88
CA LYS A 50 6.28 -8.87 11.51
C LYS A 50 4.77 -8.73 11.44
N VAL A 51 4.26 -7.55 11.09
CA VAL A 51 2.81 -7.28 11.07
C VAL A 51 2.38 -6.79 9.70
N ILE A 52 2.97 -5.71 9.19
CA ILE A 52 2.56 -5.09 7.92
C ILE A 52 3.00 -5.93 6.72
N PHE A 53 4.27 -6.33 6.66
CA PHE A 53 4.87 -7.09 5.57
C PHE A 53 5.10 -8.57 5.93
N LYS A 54 4.18 -9.16 6.71
CA LYS A 54 4.33 -10.54 7.21
C LYS A 54 4.03 -11.63 6.17
N GLU A 55 3.24 -11.31 5.15
CA GLU A 55 2.78 -12.28 4.15
C GLU A 55 3.88 -12.61 3.12
N GLU A 56 3.85 -13.82 2.57
CA GLU A 56 4.86 -14.29 1.61
C GLU A 56 5.01 -13.38 0.37
N LYS A 57 3.93 -12.74 -0.06
CA LYS A 57 3.96 -11.78 -1.17
C LYS A 57 4.89 -10.59 -0.92
N TYR A 58 5.19 -10.28 0.35
CA TYR A 58 6.12 -9.21 0.73
C TYR A 58 7.55 -9.69 0.98
N SER A 59 7.89 -10.95 0.65
CA SER A 59 9.25 -11.50 0.78
C SER A 59 10.35 -10.73 0.03
N THR A 60 9.96 -9.87 -0.90
CA THR A 60 10.85 -8.99 -1.69
C THR A 60 10.89 -7.55 -1.17
N VAL A 61 10.33 -7.29 0.01
CA VAL A 61 10.34 -6.01 0.71
C VAL A 61 11.31 -6.10 1.89
N PHE A 62 12.18 -5.12 2.01
CA PHE A 62 13.24 -5.06 3.01
C PHE A 62 13.07 -3.80 3.85
N VAL A 63 13.12 -3.94 5.17
CA VAL A 63 13.16 -2.82 6.11
C VAL A 63 14.54 -2.84 6.74
N ASN A 64 15.28 -1.75 6.59
CA ASN A 64 16.66 -1.66 7.06
C ASN A 64 16.89 -0.33 7.75
N SER A 65 17.70 -0.33 8.81
CA SER A 65 18.11 0.88 9.51
C SER A 65 19.39 1.49 8.95
N GLN A 66 19.59 2.79 9.15
CA GLN A 66 20.84 3.49 8.84
C GLN A 66 21.25 3.37 7.36
N ILE A 67 20.27 3.52 6.47
CA ILE A 67 20.47 3.41 5.02
C ILE A 67 20.69 4.82 4.44
N PRO A 68 21.76 5.05 3.67
CA PRO A 68 21.95 6.32 3.00
C PRO A 68 20.99 6.49 1.81
N PRO A 69 20.59 7.72 1.43
CA PRO A 69 19.77 7.97 0.25
C PRO A 69 20.38 7.38 -1.04
N HIS A 70 21.70 7.45 -1.18
CA HIS A 70 22.46 6.82 -2.25
C HIS A 70 23.87 6.47 -1.75
N GLU A 71 24.61 5.66 -2.51
CA GLU A 71 25.92 5.10 -2.13
C GLU A 71 26.99 6.14 -1.72
N ASN A 72 26.90 7.35 -2.30
CA ASN A 72 27.84 8.45 -2.05
C ASN A 72 27.32 9.50 -1.05
N SER A 73 26.19 9.27 -0.37
CA SER A 73 25.66 10.23 0.59
C SER A 73 26.24 10.00 1.98
N ASP A 74 26.62 11.08 2.67
CA ASP A 74 27.03 11.06 4.07
C ASP A 74 25.83 11.04 5.05
N LEU A 75 24.61 11.14 4.52
CA LEU A 75 23.38 11.04 5.32
C LEU A 75 22.99 9.57 5.51
N ALA A 76 22.36 9.26 6.65
CA ALA A 76 21.77 7.95 6.90
C ALA A 76 20.41 8.14 7.57
N CYS A 77 19.35 7.63 6.95
CA CYS A 77 18.02 7.67 7.54
C CYS A 77 17.87 6.60 8.63
N ASP A 78 17.00 6.84 9.60
CA ASP A 78 16.75 5.89 10.68
C ASP A 78 16.23 4.55 10.16
N LEU A 79 15.28 4.58 9.22
CA LEU A 79 14.78 3.40 8.51
C LEU A 79 14.55 3.71 7.03
N ALA A 80 14.86 2.74 6.16
CA ALA A 80 14.43 2.72 4.78
C ALA A 80 13.63 1.45 4.49
N ILE A 81 12.58 1.60 3.68
CA ILE A 81 11.86 0.47 3.07
C ILE A 81 12.31 0.36 1.63
N ARG A 82 12.90 -0.77 1.27
CA ARG A 82 13.38 -1.11 -0.07
C ARG A 82 12.62 -2.32 -0.61
N TYR A 83 12.63 -2.50 -1.92
CA TYR A 83 11.96 -3.62 -2.57
C TYR A 83 12.65 -4.04 -3.87
N VAL A 84 12.40 -5.27 -4.31
CA VAL A 84 12.85 -5.76 -5.62
C VAL A 84 11.88 -5.31 -6.71
N THR A 85 12.36 -4.64 -7.74
CA THR A 85 11.56 -4.21 -8.89
C THR A 85 11.29 -5.38 -9.86
N LYS A 86 10.40 -5.19 -10.84
CA LYS A 86 10.19 -6.17 -11.93
C LYS A 86 11.46 -6.50 -12.72
N ASN A 87 12.44 -5.61 -12.72
CA ASN A 87 13.72 -5.79 -13.40
C ASN A 87 14.79 -6.42 -12.50
N MET A 88 14.42 -6.90 -11.30
CA MET A 88 15.32 -7.49 -10.30
C MET A 88 16.31 -6.51 -9.65
N ASP A 89 16.13 -5.20 -9.85
CA ASP A 89 16.88 -4.17 -9.14
C ASP A 89 16.30 -3.91 -7.74
N ILE A 90 17.14 -3.56 -6.76
CA ILE A 90 16.68 -3.12 -5.43
C ILE A 90 16.45 -1.61 -5.46
N TRP A 91 15.22 -1.17 -5.18
CA TRP A 91 14.84 0.23 -5.18
C TRP A 91 14.35 0.69 -3.81
N THR A 92 14.50 1.99 -3.51
CA THR A 92 13.97 2.57 -2.27
C THR A 92 12.54 3.05 -2.48
N MET A 93 11.62 2.58 -1.62
CA MET A 93 10.23 3.01 -1.59
C MET A 93 10.04 4.21 -0.67
N CYS A 94 10.56 4.13 0.55
CA CYS A 94 10.28 5.07 1.63
C CYS A 94 11.52 5.31 2.52
N PHE A 95 11.78 6.57 2.87
CA PHE A 95 12.72 6.96 3.92
C PHE A 95 11.94 7.38 5.17
N ILE A 96 12.34 6.92 6.35
CA ILE A 96 11.65 7.24 7.59
C ILE A 96 12.66 7.83 8.57
N GLU A 97 12.36 9.03 9.06
CA GLU A 97 13.09 9.69 10.13
C GLU A 97 12.31 9.56 11.44
N ALA A 98 12.99 9.22 12.52
CA ALA A 98 12.44 9.20 13.85
C ALA A 98 13.08 10.29 14.70
N LYS A 99 12.29 10.94 15.57
CA LYS A 99 12.84 11.84 16.59
C LYS A 99 12.34 11.50 17.96
N ARG A 100 13.16 11.83 18.95
CA ARG A 100 12.76 11.89 20.36
C ARG A 100 11.75 13.00 20.57
N THR A 101 10.78 12.76 21.43
CA THR A 101 9.97 13.85 21.98
C THR A 101 10.82 14.70 22.92
N ARG A 102 10.67 16.03 22.82
CA ARG A 102 11.13 17.04 23.79
C ARG A 102 9.89 17.70 24.37
N ASN A 103 10.03 18.41 25.50
CA ASN A 103 8.92 19.08 26.20
C ASN A 103 8.27 20.26 25.43
N ARG A 104 8.49 20.40 24.12
CA ARG A 104 7.89 21.41 23.23
C ARG A 104 7.50 20.74 21.91
N GLU A 105 6.27 20.25 21.84
CA GLU A 105 5.75 19.35 20.78
C GLU A 105 5.89 19.91 19.37
N THR A 106 5.33 21.10 19.12
CA THR A 106 5.21 21.67 17.76
C THR A 106 6.54 21.92 17.06
N THR A 107 7.61 22.16 17.82
CA THR A 107 8.93 22.41 17.22
C THR A 107 9.58 21.10 16.74
N ILE A 108 9.31 19.96 17.40
CA ILE A 108 9.92 18.67 17.06
C ILE A 108 9.33 18.11 15.77
N THR A 109 8.01 18.23 15.63
CA THR A 109 7.25 17.68 14.51
C THR A 109 7.66 18.31 13.20
N ARG A 110 7.87 19.63 13.21
CA ARG A 110 8.43 20.33 12.06
C ARG A 110 9.86 19.88 11.74
N PHE A 111 10.72 19.72 12.75
CA PHE A 111 12.10 19.28 12.52
C PHE A 111 12.21 17.86 11.96
N VAL A 112 11.43 16.91 12.47
CA VAL A 112 11.44 15.53 11.94
C VAL A 112 10.94 15.48 10.49
N GLU A 113 9.97 16.33 10.15
CA GLU A 113 9.47 16.47 8.78
C GLU A 113 10.49 17.13 7.84
N GLU A 114 11.15 18.19 8.29
CA GLU A 114 12.23 18.82 7.53
C GLU A 114 13.42 17.87 7.31
N ASP A 115 13.81 17.09 8.31
CA ASP A 115 14.86 16.07 8.20
C ASP A 115 14.45 14.93 7.24
N ALA A 116 13.21 14.44 7.32
CA ALA A 116 12.69 13.43 6.38
C ALA A 116 12.73 13.94 4.93
N LEU A 117 12.34 15.20 4.70
CA LEU A 117 12.40 15.84 3.39
C LEU A 117 13.84 15.98 2.88
N LYS A 118 14.81 16.22 3.78
CA LYS A 118 16.24 16.32 3.43
C LYS A 118 16.76 15.04 2.76
N TYR A 119 16.43 13.85 3.28
CA TYR A 119 16.82 12.60 2.63
C TYR A 119 16.20 12.45 1.24
N CYS A 120 14.95 12.89 1.07
CA CYS A 120 14.28 12.83 -0.23
C CYS A 120 14.93 13.80 -1.24
N LYS A 121 15.34 14.98 -0.80
CA LYS A 121 16.07 15.96 -1.63
C LYS A 121 17.42 15.40 -2.07
N GLU A 122 18.19 14.90 -1.12
CA GLU A 122 19.46 14.21 -1.37
C GLU A 122 19.28 13.04 -2.34
N TYR A 123 18.21 12.25 -2.17
CA TYR A 123 17.89 11.12 -3.05
C TYR A 123 17.73 11.51 -4.52
N PHE A 124 17.15 12.69 -4.82
CA PHE A 124 16.91 13.13 -6.20
C PHE A 124 18.01 14.01 -6.78
N PHE A 125 18.60 14.90 -5.96
CA PHE A 125 19.56 15.91 -6.42
C PHE A 125 21.02 15.46 -6.18
N GLY A 126 21.27 14.65 -5.16
CA GLY A 126 22.58 14.05 -4.89
C GLY A 126 22.90 12.82 -5.75
N ASN A 127 21.89 12.20 -6.37
CA ASN A 127 22.06 11.05 -7.25
C ASN A 127 21.56 11.32 -8.70
N PRO A 128 22.43 11.74 -9.62
CA PRO A 128 22.08 12.00 -11.02
C PRO A 128 21.52 10.79 -11.77
N SER A 129 21.85 9.57 -11.34
CA SER A 129 21.36 8.34 -11.97
C SER A 129 19.91 8.00 -11.60
N ASN A 130 19.39 8.64 -10.56
CA ASN A 130 18.02 8.43 -10.12
C ASN A 130 17.04 9.05 -11.12
N ASN A 131 16.14 8.23 -11.67
CA ASN A 131 15.10 8.62 -12.61
C ASN A 131 13.67 8.38 -12.05
N SER A 132 13.52 8.28 -10.73
CA SER A 132 12.21 8.27 -10.09
C SER A 132 11.56 9.65 -10.13
N SER A 133 10.25 9.69 -10.34
CA SER A 133 9.44 10.92 -10.29
C SER A 133 8.95 11.26 -8.88
N PHE A 134 9.00 10.31 -7.94
CA PHE A 134 8.66 10.51 -6.54
C PHE A 134 9.27 9.41 -5.66
N VAL A 135 9.25 9.65 -4.35
CA VAL A 135 9.60 8.69 -3.28
C VAL A 135 8.65 8.93 -2.11
N TYR A 136 8.44 7.94 -1.26
CA TYR A 136 7.69 8.14 -0.01
C TYR A 136 8.62 8.57 1.12
N ALA A 137 8.04 9.21 2.12
CA ALA A 137 8.71 9.47 3.37
C ALA A 137 7.81 9.13 4.56
N GLY A 138 8.41 8.90 5.73
CA GLY A 138 7.72 8.74 6.99
C GLY A 138 8.39 9.53 8.09
N THR A 139 7.60 9.97 9.05
CA THR A 139 8.08 10.66 10.25
C THR A 139 7.51 9.97 11.47
N LEU A 140 8.38 9.62 12.41
CA LEU A 140 8.02 8.88 13.62
C LEU A 140 8.36 9.69 14.87
N ILE A 141 7.36 9.88 15.73
CA ILE A 141 7.50 10.55 17.02
C ILE A 141 6.95 9.61 18.10
N GLY A 142 7.85 8.93 18.79
CA GLY A 142 7.47 7.86 19.74
C GLY A 142 6.75 6.71 19.02
N THR A 143 5.45 6.55 19.29
CA THR A 143 4.57 5.54 18.67
C THR A 143 3.72 6.09 17.52
N ARG A 144 3.81 7.38 17.24
CA ARG A 144 2.94 8.07 16.30
C ARG A 144 3.67 8.30 14.98
N LEU A 145 3.04 7.92 13.87
CA LEU A 145 3.59 7.92 12.52
C LEU A 145 2.78 8.85 11.62
N ARG A 146 3.46 9.56 10.73
CA ARG A 146 2.86 10.22 9.57
C ARG A 146 3.61 9.81 8.31
N LEU A 147 2.87 9.61 7.22
CA LEU A 147 3.42 9.17 5.94
C LEU A 147 3.15 10.20 4.86
N TRP A 148 4.12 10.30 3.94
CA TRP A 148 4.23 11.37 2.98
C TRP A 148 4.62 10.84 1.62
N ARG A 149 4.26 11.59 0.59
CA ARG A 149 4.79 11.46 -0.77
C ARG A 149 5.58 12.71 -1.12
N VAL A 150 6.76 12.53 -1.69
CA VAL A 150 7.61 13.62 -2.16
C VAL A 150 7.82 13.48 -3.65
N GLN A 151 7.36 14.46 -4.42
CA GLN A 151 7.53 14.50 -5.87
C GLN A 151 8.86 15.17 -6.22
N ARG A 152 9.53 14.65 -7.25
CA ARG A 152 10.69 15.32 -7.85
C ARG A 152 10.23 16.55 -8.59
N THR A 153 10.86 17.69 -8.31
CA THR A 153 10.66 18.97 -8.98
C THR A 153 11.90 19.36 -9.76
N GLU A 154 11.82 20.41 -10.58
CA GLU A 154 12.98 20.92 -11.33
C GLU A 154 14.03 21.53 -10.39
N ARG A 155 13.58 22.19 -9.32
CA ARG A 155 14.43 22.82 -8.32
C ARG A 155 14.21 22.20 -6.95
N GLU A 156 15.30 22.05 -6.19
CA GLU A 156 15.28 21.37 -4.89
C GLU A 156 14.41 22.10 -3.87
N GLU A 157 14.38 23.43 -3.90
CA GLU A 157 13.58 24.26 -3.00
C GLU A 157 12.06 24.09 -3.19
N ASP A 158 11.61 23.65 -4.37
CA ASP A 158 10.20 23.45 -4.69
C ASP A 158 9.65 22.11 -4.16
N MET A 159 10.53 21.20 -3.73
CA MET A 159 10.11 19.92 -3.17
C MET A 159 9.42 20.09 -1.82
N LYS A 160 8.28 19.42 -1.64
CA LYS A 160 7.52 19.40 -0.40
C LYS A 160 7.04 18.01 -0.03
N LEU A 161 6.80 17.81 1.27
CA LEU A 161 6.05 16.67 1.78
C LEU A 161 4.58 16.85 1.42
N THR A 162 3.98 15.85 0.76
CA THR A 162 2.54 15.79 0.54
C THR A 162 1.97 14.68 1.43
N PRO A 163 1.03 14.97 2.34
CA PRO A 163 0.48 13.97 3.25
C PRO A 163 -0.21 12.83 2.51
N LEU A 164 -0.08 11.60 3.01
CA LEU A 164 -0.94 10.48 2.57
C LEU A 164 -2.26 10.42 3.33
N TRP A 165 -2.35 11.14 4.44
CA TRP A 165 -3.56 11.41 5.21
C TRP A 165 -3.39 12.70 6.03
N GLY A 166 -4.50 13.29 6.47
CA GLY A 166 -4.48 14.50 7.27
C GLY A 166 -4.26 15.78 6.47
N SER A 167 -3.93 16.87 7.16
CA SER A 167 -3.72 18.20 6.57
C SER A 167 -2.44 18.29 5.74
N GLU A 168 -2.28 19.35 4.93
CA GLU A 168 -1.00 19.70 4.30
C GLU A 168 -0.04 20.42 5.26
N ASP A 169 -0.46 20.71 6.49
CA ASP A 169 0.31 21.51 7.43
C ASP A 169 1.47 20.70 8.02
N ILE A 170 2.67 21.26 7.84
CA ILE A 170 3.91 20.77 8.45
C ILE A 170 3.94 21.17 9.92
N GLY A 171 4.37 20.27 10.79
CA GLY A 171 4.50 20.49 12.23
C GLY A 171 3.21 20.26 13.02
N SER A 172 2.15 19.76 12.38
CA SER A 172 0.90 19.38 13.06
C SER A 172 1.03 18.01 13.72
N ASP A 173 0.80 17.97 15.04
CA ASP A 173 0.75 16.73 15.82
C ASP A 173 -0.57 15.97 15.65
N GLU A 174 -1.62 16.63 15.19
CA GLU A 174 -2.98 16.06 15.14
C GLU A 174 -3.11 14.98 14.06
N ASP A 175 -2.32 15.09 12.99
CA ASP A 175 -2.36 14.19 11.84
C ASP A 175 -1.52 12.91 12.01
N TYR A 176 -0.77 12.80 13.12
CA TYR A 176 0.02 11.61 13.41
C TYR A 176 -0.85 10.51 14.00
N LYS A 177 -0.77 9.33 13.37
CA LYS A 177 -1.55 8.14 13.71
C LYS A 177 -0.74 7.22 14.62
N ASP A 178 -1.35 6.69 15.68
CA ASP A 178 -0.64 5.87 16.66
C ASP A 178 -0.65 4.38 16.27
N LEU A 179 0.52 3.74 16.26
CA LEU A 179 0.70 2.33 15.91
C LEU A 179 -0.13 1.37 16.79
N GLY A 180 -0.39 1.72 18.05
CA GLY A 180 -1.17 0.95 19.01
C GLY A 180 -2.63 1.37 19.11
N ASN A 181 -3.10 2.37 18.35
CA ASN A 181 -4.51 2.71 18.29
C ASN A 181 -5.25 1.78 17.31
N ASN A 182 -6.37 1.20 17.77
CA ASN A 182 -7.17 0.24 17.00
C ASN A 182 -7.83 0.86 15.75
N LEU A 183 -8.09 2.16 15.75
CA LEU A 183 -8.68 2.88 14.62
C LEU A 183 -7.61 3.29 13.61
N ASP A 184 -6.42 3.65 14.09
CA ASP A 184 -5.32 4.11 13.24
C ASP A 184 -4.57 2.97 12.55
N GLY A 185 -4.40 1.84 13.25
CA GLY A 185 -3.62 0.70 12.76
C GLY A 185 -4.02 0.19 11.37
N PRO A 186 -5.32 -0.05 11.09
CA PRO A 186 -5.77 -0.46 9.77
C PRO A 186 -5.43 0.54 8.66
N GLU A 187 -5.51 1.84 8.94
CA GLU A 187 -5.18 2.88 7.95
C GLU A 187 -3.68 2.92 7.67
N ILE A 188 -2.84 2.87 8.71
CA ILE A 188 -1.38 2.78 8.57
C ILE A 188 -1.00 1.56 7.72
N MET A 189 -1.53 0.38 8.05
CA MET A 189 -1.26 -0.85 7.31
C MET A 189 -1.67 -0.72 5.84
N LYS A 190 -2.90 -0.25 5.60
CA LYS A 190 -3.43 -0.05 4.25
C LYS A 190 -2.54 0.89 3.45
N THR A 191 -2.10 2.01 4.02
CA THR A 191 -1.26 2.97 3.30
C THR A 191 0.09 2.39 2.92
N PHE A 192 0.75 1.62 3.79
CA PHE A 192 1.99 0.93 3.41
C PHE A 192 1.79 -0.09 2.29
N HIS A 193 0.65 -0.78 2.28
CA HIS A 193 0.31 -1.69 1.16
C HIS A 193 0.03 -0.90 -0.12
N ASP A 194 -0.69 0.22 -0.04
CA ASP A 194 -0.97 1.11 -1.18
C ASP A 194 0.34 1.68 -1.79
N MET A 195 1.36 1.96 -0.97
CA MET A 195 2.67 2.40 -1.45
C MET A 195 3.35 1.37 -2.37
N LEU A 196 3.10 0.07 -2.16
CA LEU A 196 3.62 -1.01 -3.01
C LEU A 196 2.78 -1.24 -4.28
N GLU A 197 1.52 -0.79 -4.28
CA GLU A 197 0.65 -0.77 -5.45
C GLU A 197 0.92 0.43 -6.37
N VAL A 198 1.46 1.51 -5.80
CA VAL A 198 1.95 2.69 -6.54
C VAL A 198 3.41 3.01 -6.18
N PRO A 199 4.35 2.09 -6.44
CA PRO A 199 5.75 2.27 -6.03
C PRO A 199 6.50 3.20 -7.01
N PRO A 200 7.62 3.83 -6.61
CA PRO A 200 8.44 4.65 -7.50
C PRO A 200 8.91 3.96 -8.79
N LYS A 201 9.06 2.63 -8.74
CA LYS A 201 9.35 1.71 -9.85
C LYS A 201 8.48 0.47 -9.69
N PRO A 202 8.00 -0.15 -10.79
CA PRO A 202 7.14 -1.33 -10.68
C PRO A 202 7.72 -2.42 -9.79
N TRP A 203 7.00 -2.82 -8.75
CA TRP A 203 7.39 -3.87 -7.81
C TRP A 203 7.31 -5.26 -8.46
N PHE A 204 8.21 -6.18 -8.08
CA PHE A 204 8.26 -7.55 -8.58
C PHE A 204 6.93 -8.29 -8.41
N ASN A 205 6.33 -8.21 -7.21
CA ASN A 205 5.05 -8.84 -6.89
C ASN A 205 3.85 -7.88 -7.08
N ALA A 206 4.04 -6.80 -7.85
CA ALA A 206 2.97 -5.85 -8.13
C ALA A 206 1.73 -6.59 -8.66
N SER A 207 0.57 -6.29 -8.08
CA SER A 207 -0.71 -6.78 -8.59
C SER A 207 -0.83 -6.48 -10.10
N PRO A 208 -1.54 -7.30 -10.90
CA PRO A 208 -1.90 -6.93 -12.27
C PRO A 208 -2.59 -5.56 -12.38
N THR A 209 -3.16 -5.08 -11.27
CA THR A 209 -3.84 -3.77 -11.14
C THR A 209 -2.94 -2.64 -10.68
N ALA A 210 -1.68 -2.93 -10.34
CA ALA A 210 -0.74 -1.94 -9.84
C ALA A 210 -0.49 -0.88 -10.91
N VAL A 211 -0.51 0.39 -10.49
CA VAL A 211 -0.39 1.52 -11.41
C VAL A 211 1.08 1.70 -11.74
N THR A 212 1.41 1.73 -13.03
CA THR A 212 2.75 2.17 -13.45
C THR A 212 2.80 3.68 -13.34
N PRO A 213 3.68 4.27 -12.50
CA PRO A 213 3.73 5.71 -12.36
C PRO A 213 4.15 6.36 -13.69
N SER A 214 3.36 7.31 -14.19
CA SER A 214 3.79 8.15 -15.29
C SER A 214 4.50 9.40 -14.75
N PRO A 215 5.47 9.98 -15.48
CA PRO A 215 6.18 11.19 -15.05
C PRO A 215 5.32 12.47 -14.97
N GLN A 216 4.05 12.44 -15.36
CA GLN A 216 3.28 13.65 -15.71
C GLN A 216 2.08 13.96 -14.79
N SER A 217 1.81 13.19 -13.74
CA SER A 217 0.64 13.43 -12.88
C SER A 217 1.01 14.12 -11.56
N GLY A 218 0.89 15.44 -11.52
CA GLY A 218 0.75 16.17 -10.26
C GLY A 218 -0.60 15.83 -9.63
N ALA A 219 -0.57 15.29 -8.41
CA ALA A 219 -1.73 14.95 -7.57
C ALA A 219 -2.63 13.80 -8.09
N TYR A 220 -2.34 12.57 -7.64
CA TYR A 220 -3.38 11.54 -7.52
C TYR A 220 -3.92 11.55 -6.10
N GLN A 221 -5.20 11.91 -5.95
CA GLN A 221 -6.01 11.49 -4.81
C GLN A 221 -6.13 9.97 -4.85
N LEU A 222 -5.93 9.32 -3.70
CA LEU A 222 -6.30 7.92 -3.50
C LEU A 222 -7.76 7.71 -3.95
N PRO A 223 -8.12 6.56 -4.54
CA PRO A 223 -9.50 6.32 -4.94
C PRO A 223 -10.41 6.43 -3.70
N PRO A 224 -11.53 7.19 -3.77
CA PRO A 224 -12.45 7.30 -2.65
C PRO A 224 -13.03 5.91 -2.32
N PRO A 225 -13.29 5.62 -1.04
CA PRO A 225 -13.90 4.35 -0.65
C PRO A 225 -15.30 4.27 -1.27
N GLY A 226 -15.60 3.17 -1.96
CA GLY A 226 -16.97 2.86 -2.41
C GLY A 226 -17.26 2.94 -3.92
N ARG A 227 -16.31 2.63 -4.79
CA ARG A 227 -16.64 2.23 -6.17
C ARG A 227 -16.17 0.82 -6.45
N ASP A 228 -17.04 -0.14 -6.13
CA ASP A 228 -16.91 -1.51 -6.62
C ASP A 228 -16.95 -1.48 -8.16
N LYS A 229 -15.76 -1.55 -8.75
CA LYS A 229 -15.61 -1.89 -10.16
C LYS A 229 -15.58 -3.42 -10.23
N PRO A 230 -16.51 -4.08 -10.93
CA PRO A 230 -16.35 -5.49 -11.22
C PRO A 230 -15.13 -5.63 -12.13
N MET A 231 -14.10 -6.29 -11.61
CA MET A 231 -12.86 -6.58 -12.33
C MET A 231 -12.91 -7.97 -12.94
N LEU A 232 -12.42 -8.09 -14.18
CA LEU A 232 -12.13 -9.35 -14.82
C LEU A 232 -10.96 -10.02 -14.09
N LEU A 233 -11.25 -11.09 -13.35
CA LEU A 233 -10.26 -12.03 -12.86
C LEU A 233 -10.19 -13.20 -13.85
N THR A 234 -8.99 -13.53 -14.31
CA THR A 234 -8.75 -14.78 -15.03
C THR A 234 -8.66 -15.91 -14.01
N ASN A 235 -9.67 -16.79 -14.03
CA ASN A 235 -9.87 -18.02 -13.24
C ASN A 235 -10.53 -17.85 -11.86
N PRO A 236 -11.87 -17.78 -11.80
CA PRO A 236 -12.59 -18.19 -10.61
C PRO A 236 -12.47 -19.71 -10.38
N THR A 237 -12.32 -20.10 -9.11
CA THR A 237 -12.40 -21.51 -8.69
C THR A 237 -13.85 -21.96 -8.77
N LEU A 238 -14.26 -22.52 -9.91
CA LEU A 238 -15.58 -23.13 -10.06
C LEU A 238 -15.56 -24.61 -9.66
N PRO A 239 -16.63 -25.15 -9.06
CA PRO A 239 -16.75 -26.59 -8.81
C PRO A 239 -16.88 -27.39 -10.13
N PRO A 240 -16.52 -28.68 -10.14
CA PRO A 240 -16.51 -29.51 -11.35
C PRO A 240 -17.90 -29.71 -11.97
N THR A 241 -17.91 -29.93 -13.29
CA THR A 241 -19.04 -29.83 -14.21
C THR A 241 -20.22 -30.78 -13.91
N GLY A 242 -21.43 -30.23 -13.80
CA GLY A 242 -22.73 -30.94 -13.86
C GLY A 242 -23.58 -30.51 -15.07
N GLN A 243 -24.51 -31.37 -15.51
CA GLN A 243 -25.22 -31.33 -16.81
C GLN A 243 -26.03 -30.03 -17.06
N VAL A 244 -25.50 -29.14 -17.90
CA VAL A 244 -26.27 -28.04 -18.49
C VAL A 244 -27.30 -28.62 -19.48
N PRO A 245 -28.55 -28.10 -19.53
CA PRO A 245 -29.54 -28.54 -20.51
C PRO A 245 -29.01 -28.44 -21.96
N GLY A 246 -29.29 -29.45 -22.79
CA GLY A 246 -28.70 -29.60 -24.13
C GLY A 246 -29.06 -28.51 -25.15
N ASP A 247 -29.95 -27.57 -24.81
CA ASP A 247 -30.33 -26.44 -25.66
C ASP A 247 -29.48 -25.17 -25.44
N TYR A 248 -28.49 -25.20 -24.54
CA TYR A 248 -27.63 -24.06 -24.23
C TYR A 248 -26.34 -24.04 -25.06
N LYS A 249 -25.97 -22.87 -25.57
CA LYS A 249 -24.70 -22.69 -26.30
C LYS A 249 -23.57 -22.30 -25.36
N TRP A 250 -22.40 -22.92 -25.55
CA TRP A 250 -21.21 -22.60 -24.77
C TRP A 250 -20.60 -21.25 -25.19
N VAL A 251 -20.18 -20.47 -24.20
CA VAL A 251 -19.42 -19.24 -24.36
C VAL A 251 -17.94 -19.57 -24.37
N SER A 252 -17.26 -19.28 -25.47
CA SER A 252 -15.82 -19.52 -25.59
C SER A 252 -14.99 -18.49 -24.85
N ARG A 253 -15.44 -17.22 -24.84
CA ARG A 253 -14.71 -16.11 -24.22
C ARG A 253 -15.61 -14.93 -23.90
N PHE A 254 -15.36 -14.27 -22.77
CA PHE A 254 -15.85 -12.92 -22.50
C PHE A 254 -14.86 -11.85 -22.99
N ILE A 255 -15.38 -10.84 -23.69
CA ILE A 255 -14.56 -9.80 -24.34
C ILE A 255 -14.47 -8.55 -23.46
N ASN A 256 -15.59 -8.16 -22.85
CA ASN A 256 -15.69 -6.92 -22.08
C ASN A 256 -16.81 -7.02 -21.05
N THR A 257 -16.53 -6.57 -19.83
CA THR A 257 -17.46 -6.59 -18.70
C THR A 257 -17.51 -5.23 -18.01
N ARG A 258 -17.61 -4.15 -18.79
CA ARG A 258 -17.72 -2.79 -18.27
C ARG A 258 -19.17 -2.46 -17.90
N GLY A 259 -19.41 -2.25 -16.61
CA GLY A 259 -20.70 -1.79 -16.09
C GLY A 259 -21.76 -2.91 -16.07
N PRO A 260 -23.06 -2.59 -16.25
CA PRO A 260 -24.15 -3.55 -16.04
C PRO A 260 -24.32 -4.55 -17.21
N LYS A 261 -23.35 -4.66 -18.12
CA LYS A 261 -23.42 -5.49 -19.32
C LYS A 261 -22.14 -6.29 -19.54
N PHE A 262 -22.31 -7.51 -20.03
CA PHE A 262 -21.23 -8.36 -20.50
C PHE A 262 -21.31 -8.50 -22.02
N SER A 263 -20.15 -8.63 -22.65
CA SER A 263 -19.99 -9.00 -24.05
C SER A 263 -19.21 -10.32 -24.15
N TRP A 264 -19.69 -11.24 -24.97
CA TRP A 264 -19.13 -12.59 -25.08
C TRP A 264 -19.25 -13.18 -26.49
N ASN A 265 -18.43 -14.22 -26.75
CA ASN A 265 -18.43 -14.97 -27.99
C ASN A 265 -18.89 -16.41 -27.77
N LEU A 266 -19.60 -16.97 -28.76
CA LEU A 266 -19.96 -18.40 -28.81
C LEU A 266 -19.03 -19.20 -29.75
N GLY A 267 -17.93 -18.60 -30.20
CA GLY A 267 -17.07 -19.09 -31.29
C GLY A 267 -16.22 -17.98 -31.90
N SER A 268 -15.79 -18.14 -33.16
CA SER A 268 -14.72 -17.31 -33.73
C SER A 268 -15.15 -15.94 -34.29
N GLN A 269 -16.44 -15.59 -34.44
CA GLN A 269 -16.78 -14.38 -35.21
C GLN A 269 -17.99 -13.53 -34.77
N MET A 270 -18.78 -13.91 -33.75
CA MET A 270 -19.97 -13.12 -33.37
C MET A 270 -19.95 -12.70 -31.89
N VAL A 271 -19.98 -11.39 -31.66
CA VAL A 271 -20.03 -10.76 -30.34
C VAL A 271 -21.48 -10.57 -29.92
N HIS A 272 -21.84 -11.22 -28.82
CA HIS A 272 -23.12 -11.06 -28.15
C HIS A 272 -22.98 -10.12 -26.95
N THR A 273 -24.08 -9.48 -26.56
CA THR A 273 -24.10 -8.61 -25.36
C THR A 273 -25.39 -8.83 -24.56
N GLY A 274 -25.31 -8.70 -23.24
CA GLY A 274 -26.46 -8.83 -22.34
C GLY A 274 -26.16 -8.25 -20.96
N ARG A 275 -27.17 -8.16 -20.10
CA ARG A 275 -26.96 -7.57 -18.76
C ARG A 275 -26.24 -8.55 -17.84
N ALA A 276 -25.45 -8.01 -16.91
CA ALA A 276 -24.72 -8.80 -15.93
C ALA A 276 -25.67 -9.61 -15.03
N GLU A 277 -26.77 -8.98 -14.60
CA GLU A 277 -27.83 -9.57 -13.75
C GLU A 277 -28.57 -10.76 -14.39
N ASP A 278 -28.44 -10.96 -15.70
CA ASP A 278 -29.06 -12.09 -16.39
C ASP A 278 -28.26 -13.39 -16.24
N TRP A 279 -27.05 -13.31 -15.69
CA TRP A 279 -26.16 -14.45 -15.47
C TRP A 279 -26.21 -14.92 -14.02
N ASN A 280 -26.26 -16.23 -13.82
CA ASN A 280 -26.32 -16.85 -12.50
C ASN A 280 -25.42 -18.09 -12.45
N VAL A 281 -24.85 -18.39 -11.30
CA VAL A 281 -24.12 -19.65 -11.09
C VAL A 281 -25.12 -20.76 -10.81
N ARG A 282 -25.08 -21.83 -11.61
CA ARG A 282 -25.88 -23.06 -11.44
C ARG A 282 -25.01 -24.27 -11.69
N GLU A 283 -24.94 -25.17 -10.71
CA GLU A 283 -24.24 -26.46 -10.84
C GLU A 283 -22.79 -26.33 -11.36
N GLY A 284 -22.08 -25.32 -10.88
CA GLY A 284 -20.69 -25.03 -11.27
C GLY A 284 -20.53 -24.30 -12.62
N ASN A 285 -21.62 -23.99 -13.31
CA ASN A 285 -21.60 -23.25 -14.57
C ASN A 285 -22.18 -21.84 -14.39
N TYR A 286 -21.71 -20.90 -15.20
CA TYR A 286 -22.23 -19.56 -15.29
C TYR A 286 -23.26 -19.48 -16.42
N VAL A 287 -24.54 -19.33 -16.08
CA VAL A 287 -25.66 -19.58 -16.99
C VAL A 287 -26.50 -18.32 -17.20
N ASN A 288 -26.79 -18.01 -18.46
CA ASN A 288 -27.78 -17.02 -18.84
C ASN A 288 -29.00 -17.71 -19.46
N SER A 289 -30.03 -17.92 -18.64
CA SER A 289 -31.25 -18.63 -19.05
C SER A 289 -32.06 -17.91 -20.13
N LYS A 290 -31.96 -16.57 -20.19
CA LYS A 290 -32.68 -15.75 -21.18
C LYS A 290 -32.08 -15.91 -22.57
N GLN A 291 -30.76 -15.93 -22.64
CA GLN A 291 -30.00 -16.06 -23.90
C GLN A 291 -29.69 -17.51 -24.25
N LYS A 292 -30.02 -18.47 -23.36
CA LYS A 292 -29.73 -19.90 -23.52
C LYS A 292 -28.24 -20.14 -23.78
N VAL A 293 -27.39 -19.54 -22.95
CA VAL A 293 -25.93 -19.70 -23.03
C VAL A 293 -25.35 -20.05 -21.67
N TYR A 294 -24.21 -20.74 -21.66
CA TYR A 294 -23.46 -21.05 -20.44
C TYR A 294 -21.96 -20.89 -20.65
N ALA A 295 -21.24 -20.70 -19.56
CA ALA A 295 -19.79 -20.67 -19.49
C ALA A 295 -19.32 -21.54 -18.32
N ASP A 296 -18.23 -22.27 -18.52
CA ASP A 296 -17.67 -23.20 -17.53
C ASP A 296 -16.27 -22.74 -17.11
N HIS A 297 -15.58 -23.56 -16.32
CA HIS A 297 -14.21 -23.27 -15.88
C HIS A 297 -13.19 -23.19 -17.03
N ASN A 298 -13.54 -23.65 -18.24
CA ASN A 298 -12.70 -23.57 -19.43
C ASN A 298 -12.98 -22.31 -20.28
N THR A 299 -14.02 -21.54 -19.97
CA THR A 299 -14.33 -20.30 -20.68
C THR A 299 -13.31 -19.21 -20.35
N GLU A 300 -12.68 -18.64 -21.38
CA GLU A 300 -11.73 -17.55 -21.20
C GLU A 300 -12.40 -16.28 -20.65
N ASN A 301 -11.72 -15.61 -19.73
CA ASN A 301 -12.14 -14.33 -19.13
C ASN A 301 -13.48 -14.40 -18.37
N LEU A 302 -13.79 -15.52 -17.71
CA LEU A 302 -15.05 -15.67 -16.99
C LEU A 302 -15.27 -14.53 -15.95
N PRO A 303 -16.40 -13.81 -16.01
CA PRO A 303 -16.69 -12.74 -15.05
C PRO A 303 -16.95 -13.32 -13.65
N VAL A 304 -16.53 -12.58 -12.62
CA VAL A 304 -16.86 -12.86 -11.23
C VAL A 304 -18.06 -11.99 -10.85
N LEU A 305 -19.20 -12.62 -10.51
CA LEU A 305 -20.25 -11.93 -9.76
C LEU A 305 -19.83 -11.94 -8.29
N LEU A 306 -19.60 -10.75 -7.73
CA LEU A 306 -19.50 -10.52 -6.29
C LEU A 306 -20.90 -10.45 -5.69
#